data_AF-A0A227FKK0-F1
#
_entry.id   AF-A0A227FKK0-F1
#
_cell.length_a   1.000
_cell.length_b   1.000
_cell.length_c   1.000
_cell.angle_alpha   90.00
_cell.angle_beta   90.00
_cell.angle_gamma   90.00
#
_symmetry.space_group_name_H-M   'P 1'
#
loop_
_entity.id
_entity.type
_entity.pdbx_description
1 polymer ?
#
loop_
_entity_poly.entity_id
_entity_poly.type
_entity_poly.pdbx_seq_one_letter_code
_entity_poly.pdbx_strand_id
1 'polypeptide(L)' 'EFSRQGLITSKPFGKGLWRRLFAATRNSEKDKRYLQAFFATARQQCKSHLDGIKMA' A
#
# COMPACT_ATOMS: atom_id res chain seq x y z
N GLU A 1 -18.03 2.13 -6.27
CA GLU A 1 -17.79 1.65 -4.90
C GLU A 1 -18.91 2.10 -3.97
N PHE A 2 -19.32 1.25 -3.02
CA PHE A 2 -20.28 1.57 -1.96
C PHE A 2 -19.88 2.81 -1.13
N SER A 3 -18.57 3.12 -1.06
CA SER A 3 -18.00 4.31 -0.43
C SER A 3 -18.53 5.64 -1.00
N ARG A 4 -18.92 5.68 -2.28
CA ARG A 4 -19.36 6.90 -2.97
C ARG A 4 -20.88 7.06 -3.01
N GLN A 5 -21.63 6.08 -2.54
CA GLN A 5 -23.10 6.05 -2.58
C GLN A 5 -23.74 6.62 -1.30
N GLY A 6 -22.93 7.10 -0.34
CA GLY A 6 -23.43 7.60 0.95
C GLY A 6 -23.93 6.51 1.91
N LEU A 7 -23.74 5.23 1.58
CA LEU A 7 -24.21 4.08 2.36
C LEU A 7 -23.28 3.73 3.53
N ILE A 8 -22.11 4.34 3.62
CA ILE A 8 -21.12 4.12 4.67
C ILE A 8 -20.57 5.45 5.21
N THR A 9 -20.14 5.45 6.47
CA THR A 9 -19.53 6.62 7.12
C THR A 9 -18.13 6.28 7.62
N SER A 10 -17.21 7.24 7.50
CA SER A 10 -15.86 7.12 8.03
C SER A 10 -15.81 7.74 9.42
N LYS A 11 -15.41 6.96 10.43
CA LYS A 11 -15.23 7.45 11.80
C LYS A 11 -13.75 7.36 12.19
N PRO A 12 -13.19 8.41 12.81
CA PRO A 12 -11.81 8.37 13.29
C PRO A 12 -11.68 7.31 14.40
N PHE A 13 -10.57 6.58 14.39
CA PHE A 13 -10.25 5.58 15.40
C PHE A 13 -9.12 6.07 16.30
N GLY A 14 -9.45 6.71 17.43
CA GLY A 14 -8.46 7.20 18.38
C GLY A 14 -7.36 8.05 17.73
N LYS A 15 -6.08 7.65 17.89
CA LYS A 15 -4.92 8.29 17.24
C LYS A 15 -4.68 7.84 15.78
N GLY A 16 -5.59 7.05 15.22
CA GLY A 16 -5.50 6.43 13.90
C GLY A 16 -5.05 4.96 13.96
N LEU A 17 -5.38 4.20 12.90
CA LEU A 17 -4.87 2.85 12.66
C LEU A 17 -4.07 2.85 11.36
N TRP A 18 -2.78 2.50 11.45
CA TRP A 18 -1.90 2.41 10.30
C TRP A 18 -1.63 0.95 9.97
N ARG A 19 -1.86 0.57 8.71
CA ARG A 19 -1.50 -0.76 8.20
C ARG A 19 -0.15 -0.67 7.51
N ARG A 20 0.77 -1.57 7.85
CA ARG A 20 2.07 -1.69 7.17
C ARG A 20 1.99 -2.82 6.14
N LEU A 21 2.31 -2.49 4.90
CA LEU A 21 2.38 -3.46 3.81
C LEU A 21 3.84 -3.87 3.57
N PHE A 22 4.06 -5.14 3.27
CA PHE A 22 5.38 -5.71 3.01
C PHE A 22 5.41 -6.46 1.69
N ALA A 23 6.60 -6.57 1.10
CA ALA A 23 6.87 -7.44 -0.03
C ALA A 23 7.92 -8.48 0.37
N ALA A 24 7.46 -9.65 0.81
CA ALA A 24 8.34 -10.72 1.25
C ALA A 24 8.85 -11.55 0.07
N THR A 25 10.13 -11.94 0.11
CA THR A 25 10.78 -12.81 -0.88
C THR A 25 11.64 -13.84 -0.17
N ARG A 26 11.97 -14.94 -0.85
CA ARG A 26 13.01 -15.86 -0.36
C ARG A 26 14.36 -15.13 -0.36
N ASN A 27 15.19 -15.41 0.64
CA ASN A 27 16.50 -14.77 0.76
C ASN A 27 17.39 -14.99 -0.48
N SER A 28 17.30 -16.17 -1.10
CA SER A 28 18.01 -16.50 -2.36
C SER A 28 17.51 -15.71 -3.58
N GLU A 29 16.35 -15.06 -3.48
CA GLU A 29 15.69 -14.38 -4.58
C GLU A 29 15.68 -12.86 -4.42
N LYS A 30 16.13 -12.33 -3.27
CA LYS A 30 16.04 -10.90 -2.94
C LYS A 30 16.66 -9.98 -4.00
N ASP A 31 17.71 -10.45 -4.68
CA ASP A 31 18.45 -9.65 -5.66
C ASP A 31 17.96 -9.86 -7.11
N LYS A 32 16.89 -10.64 -7.32
CA LYS A 32 16.29 -10.84 -8.65
C LYS A 32 15.75 -9.51 -9.20
N ARG A 33 16.29 -9.07 -10.33
CA ARG A 33 15.96 -7.77 -10.94
C ARG A 33 14.47 -7.56 -11.18
N TYR A 34 13.74 -8.59 -11.62
CA TYR A 34 12.30 -8.46 -11.86
C TYR A 34 11.49 -8.21 -10.58
N LEU A 35 11.92 -8.76 -9.44
CA LEU A 35 11.27 -8.50 -8.14
C LEU A 35 11.51 -7.05 -7.71
N GLN A 36 12.74 -6.55 -7.88
CA GLN A 36 13.06 -5.16 -7.57
C GLN A 36 12.29 -4.16 -8.45
N ALA A 37 12.20 -4.45 -9.76
CA ALA A 37 11.39 -3.67 -10.69
C ALA A 37 9.91 -3.68 -10.29
N PHE A 38 9.36 -4.85 -9.93
CA PHE A 38 7.98 -4.97 -9.46
C PHE A 38 7.75 -4.14 -8.18
N PHE A 39 8.64 -4.20 -7.19
CA PHE A 39 8.48 -3.41 -5.97
C PHE A 39 8.56 -1.90 -6.23
N ALA A 40 9.45 -1.47 -7.14
CA ALA A 40 9.54 -0.07 -7.54
C ALA A 40 8.24 0.40 -8.20
N THR A 41 7.71 -0.37 -9.15
CA THR A 41 6.44 -0.07 -9.81
C THR A 41 5.28 -0.04 -8.82
N ALA A 42 5.16 -1.03 -7.94
CA ALA A 42 4.09 -1.08 -6.93
C ALA A 42 4.14 0.15 -6.00
N ARG A 43 5.33 0.52 -5.52
CA ARG A 43 5.53 1.73 -4.70
C ARG A 43 5.10 3.00 -5.44
N GLN A 44 5.49 3.15 -6.70
CA GLN A 44 5.13 4.31 -7.51
C GLN A 44 3.62 4.38 -7.74
N GLN A 45 2.98 3.26 -8.08
CA GLN A 45 1.54 3.20 -8.33
C GLN A 45 0.74 3.53 -7.06
N CYS A 46 1.14 2.99 -5.90
CA CYS A 46 0.52 3.34 -4.62
C CYS A 46 0.66 4.84 -4.32
N LYS A 47 1.84 5.43 -4.50
CA LYS A 47 2.06 6.87 -4.27
C LYS A 47 1.22 7.75 -5.20
N SER A 48 1.01 7.34 -6.45
CA SER A 48 0.31 8.13 -7.45
C SER A 48 -1.22 8.04 -7.37
N HIS A 49 -1.77 6.94 -6.84
CA HIS A 49 -3.21 6.66 -6.98
C HIS A 49 -3.94 6.34 -5.67
N LEU A 50 -3.23 6.15 -4.55
CA LEU A 50 -3.86 5.83 -3.27
C LEU A 50 -3.70 6.98 -2.27
N ASP A 51 -4.83 7.53 -1.84
CA ASP A 51 -4.86 8.55 -0.80
C ASP A 51 -4.48 7.96 0.57
N GLY A 52 -3.78 8.77 1.38
CA GLY A 52 -3.43 8.39 2.75
C GLY A 52 -2.29 7.37 2.88
N ILE A 53 -1.63 6.99 1.78
CA ILE A 53 -0.40 6.17 1.83
C ILE A 53 0.78 7.01 2.30
N LYS A 54 1.57 6.45 3.22
CA LYS A 54 2.90 6.96 3.60
C LYS A 54 3.95 5.98 3.12
N MET A 55 4.93 6.49 2.39
CA MET A 55 6.11 5.71 2.02
C MET A 55 7.04 5.64 3.23
N ALA A 56 7.50 4.44 3.55
CA ALA A 56 8.47 4.18 4.62
C ALA A 56 9.89 4.47 4.16
#